data_AF-A0AA48GGZ2-F1
#
_entry.id   AF-A0AA48GGZ2-F1
#
_cell.length_a   1.000
_cell.length_b   1.000
_cell.length_c   1.000
_cell.angle_alpha   90.00
_cell.angle_beta   90.00
_cell.angle_gamma   90.00
#
_symmetry.space_group_name_H-M   'P 1'
#
loop_
_entity.id
_entity.type
_entity.pdbx_description
1 polymer ?
#
loop_
_entity_poly.entity_id
_entity_poly.type
_entity_poly.pdbx_seq_one_letter_code
_entity_poly.pdbx_strand_id
1 'polypeptide(L)'
;MIPKLLHLIWVGDETRRPARCIQSWIDHHPGWTVRVWGNRDLAERAWYNGDHMKAMAAREWNGVADMMRWEILYDQGGVLVDADSFCVGTLPDWMLDCEAFACWENELVRPGLVAAGYFGTVPGNPFVAQLIEGIHRKSTVVDRMAWETVGPQHLTDTWKQAGYGNLTVLPSHFFIPRHFTGAEYSGGGPVYARQEWGSTLGRYDQLASGALTEGVKAQAFLYEPRWEDPEWVEVLLGYLEAFAPEDPVTLVLVLDPAAPGQVSLADAEAAVLDLVGRTGRTRFPDVAILDHPEELGDFLRPFPLACWVPPGRGATSGFRGPLGVRFAEARTRLVSPDV
;
A
#
# COMPACT_ATOMS: atom_id res chain seq x y z
N MET A 1 -20.18 6.66 -18.56
CA MET A 1 -19.54 6.87 -17.25
C MET A 1 -18.98 5.55 -16.78
N ILE A 2 -17.75 5.56 -16.30
CA ILE A 2 -17.05 4.40 -15.76
C ILE A 2 -17.75 3.99 -14.44
N PRO A 3 -18.09 2.69 -14.26
CA PRO A 3 -18.66 2.21 -13.01
C PRO A 3 -17.76 2.44 -11.79
N LYS A 4 -18.35 2.69 -10.60
CA LYS A 4 -17.65 2.72 -9.30
C LYS A 4 -17.31 1.30 -8.82
N LEU A 5 -16.52 0.61 -9.64
CA LEU A 5 -16.05 -0.74 -9.45
C LEU A 5 -14.52 -0.70 -9.51
N LEU A 6 -13.88 -1.05 -8.39
CA LEU A 6 -12.43 -1.08 -8.28
C LEU A 6 -11.93 -2.52 -8.36
N HIS A 7 -10.95 -2.75 -9.21
CA HIS A 7 -10.33 -4.05 -9.43
C HIS A 7 -8.85 -4.02 -9.04
N LEU A 8 -8.43 -5.04 -8.30
CA LEU A 8 -7.02 -5.34 -8.06
C LEU A 8 -6.76 -6.80 -8.43
N ILE A 9 -5.58 -7.12 -8.93
CA ILE A 9 -5.23 -8.49 -9.33
C ILE A 9 -3.98 -8.92 -8.57
N TRP A 10 -4.06 -10.03 -7.85
CA TRP A 10 -2.91 -10.70 -7.26
C TRP A 10 -2.93 -12.19 -7.62
N VAL A 11 -1.93 -12.62 -8.40
CA VAL A 11 -1.78 -14.01 -8.85
C VAL A 11 -0.33 -14.45 -8.71
N GLY A 12 -0.10 -15.75 -8.57
CA GLY A 12 1.19 -16.32 -8.26
C GLY A 12 1.34 -16.62 -6.76
N ASP A 13 2.47 -16.21 -6.18
CA ASP A 13 2.79 -16.51 -4.78
C ASP A 13 1.94 -15.68 -3.82
N GLU A 14 0.99 -16.31 -3.14
CA GLU A 14 0.09 -15.65 -2.19
C GLU A 14 0.83 -15.13 -0.95
N THR A 15 1.99 -15.71 -0.60
CA THR A 15 2.79 -15.25 0.55
C THR A 15 3.41 -13.87 0.32
N ARG A 16 3.50 -13.46 -0.95
CA ARG A 16 4.05 -12.18 -1.41
C ARG A 16 3.01 -11.10 -1.63
N ARG A 17 1.75 -11.37 -1.29
CA ARG A 17 0.62 -10.46 -1.53
C ARG A 17 0.80 -9.14 -0.77
N PRO A 18 0.77 -7.98 -1.45
CA PRO A 18 0.92 -6.67 -0.84
C PRO A 18 -0.38 -6.24 -0.13
N ALA A 19 -0.70 -6.88 0.99
CA ALA A 19 -1.98 -6.72 1.68
C ALA A 19 -2.26 -5.26 2.09
N ARG A 20 -1.22 -4.51 2.51
CA ARG A 20 -1.35 -3.09 2.89
C ARG A 20 -1.70 -2.19 1.70
N CYS A 21 -1.09 -2.43 0.53
CA CYS A 21 -1.43 -1.69 -0.69
C CYS A 21 -2.90 -1.94 -1.08
N ILE A 22 -3.31 -3.20 -1.12
CA ILE A 22 -4.69 -3.58 -1.41
C ILE A 22 -5.68 -2.97 -0.40
N GLN A 23 -5.36 -3.01 0.89
CA GLN A 23 -6.22 -2.46 1.94
C GLN A 23 -6.36 -0.94 1.82
N SER A 24 -5.28 -0.22 1.52
CA SER A 24 -5.32 1.24 1.35
C SER A 24 -6.33 1.68 0.28
N TRP A 25 -6.49 0.90 -0.79
CA TRP A 25 -7.48 1.16 -1.83
C TRP A 25 -8.92 0.93 -1.35
N ILE A 26 -9.15 -0.10 -0.53
CA ILE A 26 -10.45 -0.39 0.08
C ILE A 26 -10.86 0.76 1.01
N ASP A 27 -9.93 1.20 1.87
CA ASP A 27 -10.19 2.22 2.89
C ASP A 27 -10.54 3.58 2.28
N HIS A 28 -9.90 3.95 1.17
CA HIS A 28 -10.17 5.22 0.47
C HIS A 28 -11.42 5.19 -0.43
N HIS A 29 -12.10 4.05 -0.58
CA HIS A 29 -13.25 3.91 -1.48
C HIS A 29 -14.46 3.20 -0.84
N PRO A 30 -14.97 3.66 0.33
CA PRO A 30 -16.03 2.97 1.08
C PRO A 30 -17.39 2.89 0.36
N GLY A 31 -17.60 3.70 -0.69
CA GLY A 31 -18.81 3.69 -1.52
C GLY A 31 -18.67 2.93 -2.84
N TRP A 32 -17.51 2.31 -3.10
CA TRP A 32 -17.27 1.56 -4.32
C TRP A 32 -17.36 0.06 -4.05
N THR A 33 -17.74 -0.70 -5.08
CA THR A 33 -17.54 -2.16 -5.04
C THR A 33 -16.07 -2.43 -5.32
N VAL A 34 -15.35 -3.07 -4.38
CA VAL A 34 -13.95 -3.46 -4.59
C VAL A 34 -13.87 -4.98 -4.78
N ARG A 35 -13.18 -5.43 -5.84
CA ARG A 35 -12.93 -6.84 -6.11
C ARG A 35 -11.44 -7.10 -6.28
N VAL A 36 -10.91 -8.00 -5.46
CA VAL A 36 -9.55 -8.51 -5.60
C VAL A 36 -9.60 -9.87 -6.29
N TRP A 37 -9.01 -9.96 -7.46
CA TRP A 37 -8.97 -11.16 -8.30
C TRP A 37 -7.73 -11.99 -7.95
N GLY A 38 -7.92 -13.28 -7.73
CA GLY A 38 -6.89 -14.18 -7.21
C GLY A 38 -6.56 -15.37 -8.11
N ASN A 39 -5.65 -16.21 -7.63
CA ASN A 39 -5.29 -17.50 -8.25
C ASN A 39 -6.52 -18.39 -8.55
N ARG A 40 -7.54 -18.34 -7.69
CA ARG A 40 -8.80 -19.07 -7.90
C ARG A 40 -9.56 -18.56 -9.12
N ASP A 41 -9.72 -17.24 -9.26
CA ASP A 41 -10.39 -16.65 -10.43
C ASP A 41 -9.61 -16.95 -11.72
N LEU A 42 -8.28 -16.91 -11.66
CA LEU A 42 -7.42 -17.30 -12.78
C LEU A 42 -7.68 -18.75 -13.22
N ALA A 43 -7.87 -19.67 -12.29
CA ALA A 43 -8.09 -21.08 -12.58
C ALA A 43 -9.53 -21.42 -13.03
N GLU A 44 -10.54 -20.75 -12.45
CA GLU A 44 -11.94 -21.11 -12.64
C GLU A 44 -12.62 -20.37 -13.81
N ARG A 45 -12.16 -19.16 -14.16
CA ARG A 45 -12.73 -18.38 -15.26
C ARG A 45 -12.17 -18.86 -16.61
N ALA A 46 -13.03 -18.92 -17.62
CA ALA A 46 -12.60 -19.10 -19.00
C ALA A 46 -12.07 -17.78 -19.56
N TRP A 47 -10.75 -17.68 -19.70
CA TRP A 47 -10.07 -16.49 -20.24
C TRP A 47 -9.85 -16.63 -21.75
N TYR A 48 -10.13 -15.56 -22.50
CA TYR A 48 -9.92 -15.52 -23.95
C TYR A 48 -8.44 -15.72 -24.32
N ASN A 49 -7.54 -15.13 -23.53
CA ASN A 49 -6.10 -15.31 -23.63
C ASN A 49 -5.54 -16.40 -22.68
N GLY A 50 -6.37 -17.36 -22.25
CA GLY A 50 -6.00 -18.34 -21.22
C GLY A 50 -4.74 -19.15 -21.52
N ASP A 51 -4.48 -19.51 -22.79
CA ASP A 51 -3.27 -20.24 -23.15
C ASP A 51 -2.01 -19.35 -23.09
N HIS A 52 -2.12 -18.08 -23.45
CA HIS A 52 -1.05 -17.10 -23.24
C HIS A 52 -0.81 -16.84 -21.75
N MET A 53 -1.87 -16.77 -20.93
CA MET A 53 -1.74 -16.65 -19.47
C MET A 53 -0.99 -17.85 -18.88
N LYS A 54 -1.30 -19.08 -19.29
CA LYS A 54 -0.57 -20.28 -18.84
C LYS A 54 0.91 -20.22 -19.23
N ALA A 55 1.22 -19.82 -20.48
CA ALA A 55 2.59 -19.69 -20.93
C ALA A 55 3.35 -18.61 -20.15
N MET A 56 2.71 -17.45 -19.92
CA MET A 56 3.28 -16.32 -19.20
C MET A 56 3.49 -16.61 -17.71
N ALA A 57 2.62 -17.39 -17.07
CA ALA A 57 2.72 -17.76 -15.66
C ALA A 57 4.03 -18.50 -15.31
N ALA A 58 4.65 -19.17 -16.28
CA ALA A 58 5.95 -19.82 -16.10
C ALA A 58 7.13 -18.81 -16.03
N ARG A 59 6.89 -17.54 -16.36
CA ARG A 59 7.91 -16.50 -16.53
C ARG A 59 7.64 -15.26 -15.67
N GLU A 60 6.49 -14.61 -15.86
CA GLU A 60 6.18 -13.27 -15.32
C GLU A 60 4.70 -13.16 -14.90
N TRP A 61 4.42 -13.25 -13.60
CA TRP A 61 3.05 -13.13 -13.06
C TRP A 61 2.39 -11.77 -13.33
N ASN A 62 3.17 -10.69 -13.41
CA ASN A 62 2.69 -9.38 -13.83
C ASN A 62 2.11 -9.39 -15.25
N GLY A 63 2.68 -10.18 -16.17
CA GLY A 63 2.12 -10.35 -17.51
C GLY A 63 0.79 -11.13 -17.52
N VAL A 64 0.61 -12.06 -16.57
CA VAL A 64 -0.69 -12.73 -16.36
C VAL A 64 -1.73 -11.71 -15.87
N ALA A 65 -1.36 -10.88 -14.89
CA ALA A 65 -2.23 -9.82 -14.40
C ALA A 65 -2.58 -8.79 -15.49
N ASP A 66 -1.63 -8.43 -16.37
CA ASP A 66 -1.87 -7.55 -17.51
C ASP A 66 -2.95 -8.11 -18.45
N MET A 67 -2.91 -9.42 -18.77
CA MET A 67 -3.93 -10.04 -19.62
C MET A 67 -5.29 -10.15 -18.91
N MET A 68 -5.29 -10.51 -17.61
CA MET A 68 -6.53 -10.56 -16.82
C MET A 68 -7.20 -9.19 -16.76
N ARG A 69 -6.41 -8.11 -16.59
CA ARG A 69 -6.87 -6.72 -16.52
C ARG A 69 -7.78 -6.37 -17.68
N TRP A 70 -7.34 -6.63 -18.91
CA TRP A 70 -8.11 -6.25 -20.09
C TRP A 70 -9.43 -7.01 -20.19
N GLU A 71 -9.42 -8.32 -19.91
CA GLU A 71 -10.65 -9.12 -19.98
C GLU A 71 -11.64 -8.86 -18.83
N ILE A 72 -11.15 -8.43 -17.67
CA ILE A 72 -11.99 -7.98 -16.55
C ILE A 72 -12.63 -6.63 -16.90
N LEU A 73 -11.83 -5.66 -17.33
CA LEU A 73 -12.31 -4.31 -17.66
C LEU A 73 -13.24 -4.31 -18.87
N TYR A 74 -13.03 -5.19 -19.86
CA TYR A 74 -13.95 -5.32 -20.98
C TYR A 74 -15.33 -5.84 -20.53
N ASP A 75 -15.36 -6.82 -19.62
CA ASP A 75 -16.59 -7.43 -19.12
C ASP A 75 -17.36 -6.49 -18.17
N GLN A 76 -16.65 -5.86 -17.23
CA GLN A 76 -17.26 -5.18 -16.08
C GLN A 76 -17.10 -3.66 -16.11
N GLY A 77 -16.19 -3.13 -16.94
CA GLY A 77 -15.73 -1.76 -16.84
C GLY A 77 -15.04 -1.51 -15.51
N GLY A 78 -15.12 -0.28 -15.02
CA GLY A 78 -14.59 0.12 -13.73
C GLY A 78 -13.16 0.63 -13.83
N VAL A 79 -12.47 0.65 -12.70
CA VAL A 79 -11.09 1.09 -12.57
C VAL A 79 -10.26 -0.08 -12.07
N LEU A 80 -9.15 -0.36 -12.72
CA LEU A 80 -8.18 -1.34 -12.28
C LEU A 80 -6.87 -0.65 -11.93
N VAL A 81 -6.37 -0.99 -10.75
CA VAL A 81 -5.14 -0.46 -10.16
C VAL A 81 -4.21 -1.61 -9.78
N ASP A 82 -2.90 -1.38 -9.91
CA ASP A 82 -1.91 -2.38 -9.54
C ASP A 82 -1.98 -2.72 -8.05
N ALA A 83 -1.87 -4.01 -7.73
CA ALA A 83 -1.99 -4.50 -6.36
C ALA A 83 -0.85 -4.01 -5.44
N ASP A 84 0.31 -3.68 -6.01
CA ASP A 84 1.46 -3.08 -5.34
C ASP A 84 1.49 -1.55 -5.44
N SER A 85 0.34 -0.92 -5.60
CA SER A 85 0.20 0.53 -5.45
C SER A 85 -0.46 0.90 -4.13
N PHE A 86 0.15 1.83 -3.38
CA PHE A 86 -0.41 2.35 -2.15
C PHE A 86 -1.31 3.56 -2.44
N CYS A 87 -2.59 3.46 -2.10
CA CYS A 87 -3.58 4.52 -2.26
C CYS A 87 -3.41 5.58 -1.16
N VAL A 88 -3.34 6.85 -1.56
CA VAL A 88 -3.20 7.99 -0.64
C VAL A 88 -4.40 8.94 -0.69
N GLY A 89 -5.40 8.65 -1.52
CA GLY A 89 -6.59 9.48 -1.66
C GLY A 89 -7.64 8.86 -2.57
N THR A 90 -8.91 9.23 -2.35
CA THR A 90 -10.03 8.80 -3.19
C THR A 90 -9.91 9.36 -4.60
N LEU A 91 -10.22 8.54 -5.62
CA LEU A 91 -10.29 9.01 -6.99
C LEU A 91 -11.46 10.00 -7.17
N PRO A 92 -11.22 11.18 -7.76
CA PRO A 92 -12.27 12.16 -7.95
C PRO A 92 -13.26 11.72 -9.05
N ASP A 93 -14.54 12.02 -8.85
CA ASP A 93 -15.63 11.58 -9.73
C ASP A 93 -15.44 12.01 -11.19
N TRP A 94 -14.78 13.14 -11.46
CA TRP A 94 -14.53 13.62 -12.84
C TRP A 94 -13.68 12.64 -13.66
N MET A 95 -12.84 11.80 -13.03
CA MET A 95 -12.11 10.75 -13.75
C MET A 95 -13.06 9.68 -14.30
N LEU A 96 -14.22 9.48 -13.67
CA LEU A 96 -15.22 8.50 -14.09
C LEU A 96 -16.10 9.01 -15.25
N ASP A 97 -16.08 10.30 -15.53
CA ASP A 97 -16.77 10.89 -16.67
C ASP A 97 -16.09 10.57 -18.02
N CYS A 98 -14.85 10.09 -17.99
CA CYS A 98 -14.13 9.59 -19.16
C CYS A 98 -14.82 8.35 -19.77
N GLU A 99 -14.60 8.10 -21.07
CA GLU A 99 -14.90 6.79 -21.66
C GLU A 99 -13.84 5.76 -21.27
N ALA A 100 -12.57 6.16 -21.35
CA ALA A 100 -11.44 5.46 -20.77
C ALA A 100 -10.39 6.46 -20.26
N PHE A 101 -9.65 6.09 -19.22
CA PHE A 101 -8.48 6.83 -18.77
C PHE A 101 -7.32 5.89 -18.44
N ALA A 102 -6.11 6.43 -18.55
CA ALA A 102 -4.87 5.87 -18.04
C ALA A 102 -3.97 7.00 -17.54
N CYS A 103 -2.74 6.72 -17.14
CA CYS A 103 -1.72 7.75 -16.91
C CYS A 103 -0.43 7.47 -17.69
N TRP A 104 0.40 8.48 -17.86
CA TRP A 104 1.78 8.26 -18.31
C TRP A 104 2.56 7.42 -17.29
N GLU A 105 3.49 6.59 -17.76
CA GLU A 105 4.45 5.92 -16.87
C GLU A 105 5.36 6.96 -16.21
N ASN A 106 5.96 7.81 -17.03
CA ASN A 106 6.60 9.05 -16.62
C ASN A 106 6.88 9.91 -17.84
N GLU A 107 6.47 11.18 -17.84
CA GLU A 107 6.60 12.07 -18.99
C GLU A 107 8.06 12.43 -19.32
N LEU A 108 8.97 12.33 -18.36
CA LEU A 108 10.38 12.74 -18.50
C LEU A 108 11.29 11.56 -18.85
N VAL A 109 11.24 10.48 -18.07
CA VAL A 109 12.16 9.33 -18.23
C VAL A 109 11.61 8.22 -19.13
N ARG A 110 10.31 8.29 -19.48
CA ARG A 110 9.57 7.32 -20.31
C ARG A 110 8.61 8.04 -21.28
N PRO A 111 9.09 9.03 -22.05
CA PRO A 111 8.22 9.89 -22.84
C PRO A 111 7.36 9.09 -23.82
N GLY A 112 6.04 9.27 -23.72
CA GLY A 112 5.08 8.65 -24.63
C GLY A 112 4.71 7.19 -24.32
N LEU A 113 5.13 6.65 -23.17
CA LEU A 113 4.73 5.34 -22.67
C LEU A 113 3.59 5.49 -21.63
N VAL A 114 2.47 4.80 -21.88
CA VAL A 114 1.31 4.78 -21.00
C VAL A 114 1.46 3.65 -19.98
N ALA A 115 1.26 3.93 -18.70
CA ALA A 115 1.25 2.92 -17.66
C ALA A 115 0.01 2.03 -17.79
N ALA A 116 0.19 0.71 -17.77
CA ALA A 116 -0.91 -0.24 -17.77
C ALA A 116 -1.53 -0.42 -16.37
N GLY A 117 -0.79 -0.05 -15.31
CA GLY A 117 -1.16 -0.30 -13.92
C GLY A 117 -2.31 0.55 -13.38
N TYR A 118 -2.77 1.55 -14.12
CA TYR A 118 -3.87 2.42 -13.73
C TYR A 118 -4.74 2.67 -14.95
N PHE A 119 -5.86 1.97 -15.05
CA PHE A 119 -6.75 2.07 -16.21
C PHE A 119 -8.21 2.01 -15.79
N GLY A 120 -9.00 2.98 -16.24
CA GLY A 120 -10.45 2.99 -16.05
C GLY A 120 -11.18 2.99 -17.38
N THR A 121 -12.32 2.31 -17.47
CA THR A 121 -13.11 2.26 -18.71
C THR A 121 -14.56 1.85 -18.51
N VAL A 122 -15.41 2.19 -19.47
CA VAL A 122 -16.76 1.66 -19.58
C VAL A 122 -16.73 0.17 -19.98
N PRO A 123 -17.70 -0.66 -19.53
CA PRO A 123 -17.81 -2.03 -20.01
C PRO A 123 -18.03 -2.08 -21.53
N GLY A 124 -17.47 -3.09 -22.19
CA GLY A 124 -17.58 -3.29 -23.63
C GLY A 124 -16.78 -2.31 -24.48
N ASN A 125 -15.80 -1.60 -23.91
CA ASN A 125 -15.02 -0.60 -24.64
C ASN A 125 -14.28 -1.22 -25.86
N PRO A 126 -14.50 -0.72 -27.10
CA PRO A 126 -13.89 -1.28 -28.31
C PRO A 126 -12.36 -1.21 -28.35
N PHE A 127 -11.75 -0.22 -27.70
CA PHE A 127 -10.30 -0.14 -27.58
C PHE A 127 -9.75 -1.25 -26.68
N VAL A 128 -10.43 -1.57 -25.58
CA VAL A 128 -10.05 -2.69 -24.70
C VAL A 128 -10.20 -4.03 -25.42
N ALA A 129 -11.24 -4.21 -26.23
CA ALA A 129 -11.36 -5.39 -27.11
C ALA A 129 -10.15 -5.53 -28.03
N GLN A 130 -9.66 -4.43 -28.61
CA GLN A 130 -8.47 -4.46 -29.47
C GLN A 130 -7.20 -4.84 -28.71
N LEU A 131 -7.06 -4.46 -27.44
CA LEU A 131 -5.96 -4.91 -26.59
C LEU A 131 -5.97 -6.43 -26.42
N ILE A 132 -7.14 -6.98 -26.09
CA ILE A 132 -7.37 -8.43 -25.90
C ILE A 132 -7.07 -9.19 -27.19
N GLU A 133 -7.67 -8.78 -28.31
CA GLU A 133 -7.49 -9.38 -29.63
C GLU A 133 -6.06 -9.23 -30.17
N GLY A 134 -5.39 -8.14 -29.83
CA GLY A 134 -4.00 -7.89 -30.19
C GLY A 134 -3.04 -8.84 -29.49
N ILE A 135 -3.33 -9.23 -28.23
CA ILE A 135 -2.58 -10.25 -27.50
C ILE A 135 -2.88 -11.64 -28.09
N HIS A 136 -4.15 -11.96 -28.29
CA HIS A 136 -4.59 -13.27 -28.79
C HIS A 136 -3.99 -13.65 -30.15
N ARG A 137 -3.79 -12.66 -31.03
CA ARG A 137 -3.20 -12.89 -32.36
C ARG A 137 -1.69 -13.14 -32.34
N LYS A 138 -1.01 -12.98 -31.19
CA LYS A 138 0.43 -13.23 -31.11
C LYS A 138 0.67 -14.74 -31.12
N SER A 139 1.66 -15.20 -31.88
CA SER A 139 2.06 -16.61 -31.85
C SER A 139 2.70 -16.99 -30.51
N THR A 140 3.29 -16.02 -29.82
CA THR A 140 3.87 -16.15 -28.49
C THR A 140 3.83 -14.81 -27.75
N VAL A 141 3.75 -14.86 -26.43
CA VAL A 141 3.86 -13.68 -25.55
C VAL A 141 5.09 -13.74 -24.64
N VAL A 142 5.89 -14.80 -24.74
CA VAL A 142 7.00 -15.10 -23.82
C VAL A 142 8.38 -15.00 -24.48
N ASP A 143 8.46 -14.45 -25.70
CA ASP A 143 9.71 -14.17 -26.41
C ASP A 143 10.43 -12.90 -25.90
N ARG A 144 9.67 -11.99 -25.28
CA ARG A 144 10.14 -10.74 -24.67
C ARG A 144 9.55 -10.54 -23.28
N MET A 145 9.94 -9.46 -22.61
CA MET A 145 9.44 -9.16 -21.26
C MET A 145 7.95 -8.83 -21.29
N ALA A 146 7.23 -9.10 -20.20
CA ALA A 146 5.78 -8.87 -20.15
C ALA A 146 5.38 -7.43 -20.48
N TRP A 147 6.17 -6.44 -20.04
CA TRP A 147 5.90 -5.02 -20.31
C TRP A 147 5.95 -4.68 -21.81
N GLU A 148 6.70 -5.45 -22.60
CA GLU A 148 6.81 -5.31 -24.06
C GLU A 148 5.67 -6.05 -24.79
N THR A 149 5.32 -7.25 -24.33
CA THR A 149 4.42 -8.16 -25.06
C THR A 149 2.95 -8.02 -24.68
N VAL A 150 2.62 -7.75 -23.42
CA VAL A 150 1.22 -7.72 -22.94
C VAL A 150 0.90 -6.50 -22.06
N GLY A 151 1.94 -5.81 -21.58
CA GLY A 151 1.84 -4.68 -20.66
C GLY A 151 1.91 -3.29 -21.34
N PRO A 152 2.58 -2.29 -20.72
CA PRO A 152 2.60 -0.89 -21.14
C PRO A 152 2.90 -0.61 -22.62
N GLN A 153 3.86 -1.35 -23.22
CA GLN A 153 4.21 -1.14 -24.62
C GLN A 153 3.08 -1.59 -25.54
N HIS A 154 2.47 -2.75 -25.27
CA HIS A 154 1.33 -3.26 -26.04
C HIS A 154 0.12 -2.32 -25.95
N LEU A 155 -0.16 -1.80 -24.76
CA LEU A 155 -1.18 -0.76 -24.55
C LEU A 155 -0.91 0.47 -25.41
N THR A 156 0.30 0.99 -25.31
CA THR A 156 0.72 2.23 -25.99
C THR A 156 0.69 2.09 -27.50
N ASP A 157 1.21 0.97 -28.02
CA ASP A 157 1.25 0.72 -29.47
C ASP A 157 -0.15 0.51 -30.03
N THR A 158 -1.00 -0.26 -29.34
CA THR A 158 -2.38 -0.48 -29.76
C THR A 158 -3.16 0.84 -29.76
N TRP A 159 -2.97 1.70 -28.75
CA TRP A 159 -3.61 3.01 -28.69
C TRP A 159 -3.23 3.89 -29.89
N LYS A 160 -1.93 3.99 -30.17
CA LYS A 160 -1.40 4.80 -31.28
C LYS A 160 -1.84 4.26 -32.64
N GLN A 161 -1.84 2.94 -32.83
CA GLN A 161 -2.23 2.30 -34.09
C GLN A 161 -3.74 2.41 -34.34
N ALA A 162 -4.56 2.26 -33.30
CA ALA A 162 -6.01 2.39 -33.42
C ALA A 162 -6.47 3.84 -33.66
N GLY A 163 -5.63 4.83 -33.35
CA GLY A 163 -6.01 6.24 -33.40
C GLY A 163 -7.17 6.55 -32.44
N TYR A 164 -7.24 5.84 -31.30
CA TYR A 164 -8.37 5.91 -30.40
C TYR A 164 -8.37 7.22 -29.59
N GLY A 165 -9.27 8.14 -29.96
CA GLY A 165 -9.33 9.50 -29.42
C GLY A 165 -9.97 9.64 -28.04
N ASN A 166 -10.65 8.61 -27.53
CA ASN A 166 -11.41 8.67 -26.28
C ASN A 166 -10.64 8.14 -25.06
N LEU A 167 -9.33 7.86 -25.20
CA LEU A 167 -8.45 7.58 -24.06
C LEU A 167 -7.90 8.89 -23.50
N THR A 168 -8.29 9.23 -22.27
CA THR A 168 -7.69 10.33 -21.52
C THR A 168 -6.41 9.85 -20.83
N VAL A 169 -5.25 10.38 -21.21
CA VAL A 169 -3.97 10.06 -20.54
C VAL A 169 -3.62 11.15 -19.55
N LEU A 170 -3.72 10.78 -18.26
CA LEU A 170 -3.53 11.66 -17.11
C LEU A 170 -2.04 11.84 -16.78
N PRO A 171 -1.67 12.91 -16.03
CA PRO A 171 -0.31 13.10 -15.56
C PRO A 171 0.18 11.91 -14.71
N SER A 172 1.45 11.51 -14.88
CA SER A 172 2.02 10.37 -14.15
C SER A 172 1.95 10.55 -12.64
N HIS A 173 2.21 11.76 -12.14
CA HIS A 173 2.27 12.05 -10.70
C HIS A 173 0.97 11.76 -9.94
N PHE A 174 -0.17 11.62 -10.63
CA PHE A 174 -1.43 11.21 -10.00
C PHE A 174 -1.32 9.81 -9.38
N PHE A 175 -0.51 8.92 -9.95
CA PHE A 175 -0.38 7.53 -9.49
C PHE A 175 1.08 7.07 -9.30
N ILE A 176 2.02 7.74 -9.98
CA ILE A 176 3.45 7.43 -10.03
C ILE A 176 4.24 8.72 -9.75
N PRO A 177 4.10 9.33 -8.54
CA PRO A 177 4.86 10.52 -8.18
C PRO A 177 6.36 10.22 -8.06
N ARG A 178 6.74 8.97 -7.81
CA ARG A 178 8.12 8.48 -7.78
C ARG A 178 8.27 7.29 -8.73
N HIS A 179 9.17 7.42 -9.69
CA HIS A 179 9.49 6.39 -10.65
C HIS A 179 10.70 5.57 -10.18
N PHE A 180 10.78 4.29 -10.53
CA PHE A 180 11.88 3.39 -10.11
C PHE A 180 13.28 3.83 -10.60
N THR A 181 13.36 4.75 -11.56
CA THR A 181 14.62 5.36 -12.01
C THR A 181 15.12 6.46 -11.08
N GLY A 182 14.37 6.80 -10.02
CA GLY A 182 14.66 7.92 -9.11
C GLY A 182 14.08 9.27 -9.55
N ALA A 183 13.35 9.33 -10.67
CA ALA A 183 12.63 10.54 -11.04
C ALA A 183 11.45 10.75 -10.08
N GLU A 184 11.31 11.97 -9.57
CA GLU A 184 10.31 12.30 -8.56
C GLU A 184 9.61 13.62 -8.88
N TYR A 185 8.30 13.63 -8.68
CA TYR A 185 7.45 14.80 -8.77
C TYR A 185 7.61 15.66 -7.52
N SER A 186 8.02 16.92 -7.71
CA SER A 186 8.20 17.90 -6.64
C SER A 186 7.18 19.04 -6.66
N GLY A 187 6.13 18.93 -7.48
CA GLY A 187 5.06 19.93 -7.56
C GLY A 187 4.00 19.76 -6.47
N GLY A 188 3.10 20.74 -6.38
CA GLY A 188 1.97 20.74 -5.42
C GLY A 188 0.66 20.16 -5.96
N GLY A 189 0.70 19.45 -7.09
CA GLY A 189 -0.47 18.79 -7.69
C GLY A 189 -0.93 17.57 -6.88
N PRO A 190 -2.14 17.07 -7.16
CA PRO A 190 -2.70 15.95 -6.42
C PRO A 190 -1.96 14.65 -6.73
N VAL A 191 -1.87 13.79 -5.72
CA VAL A 191 -1.36 12.42 -5.79
C VAL A 191 -2.43 11.53 -5.18
N TYR A 192 -2.82 10.48 -5.89
CA TYR A 192 -3.86 9.52 -5.46
C TYR A 192 -3.29 8.15 -5.13
N ALA A 193 -2.14 7.80 -5.73
CA ALA A 193 -1.43 6.58 -5.39
C ALA A 193 0.09 6.75 -5.50
N ARG A 194 0.81 5.78 -4.95
CA ARG A 194 2.25 5.60 -5.09
C ARG A 194 2.51 4.18 -5.57
N GLN A 195 3.20 4.05 -6.69
CA GLN A 195 3.61 2.74 -7.20
C GLN A 195 4.82 2.22 -6.43
N GLU A 196 4.77 1.00 -5.89
CA GLU A 196 5.87 0.41 -5.12
C GLU A 196 6.87 -0.37 -5.98
N TRP A 197 6.50 -0.68 -7.24
CA TRP A 197 7.36 -1.34 -8.22
C TRP A 197 7.89 -2.69 -7.72
N GLY A 198 7.03 -3.49 -7.09
CA GLY A 198 7.40 -4.71 -6.37
C GLY A 198 8.12 -5.73 -7.26
N SER A 199 7.67 -5.88 -8.51
CA SER A 199 8.32 -6.75 -9.51
C SER A 199 9.67 -6.18 -9.98
N THR A 200 9.71 -4.90 -10.35
CA THR A 200 10.89 -4.24 -10.92
C THR A 200 12.04 -4.14 -9.92
N LEU A 201 11.73 -3.88 -8.65
CA LEU A 201 12.71 -3.71 -7.58
C LEU A 201 12.95 -5.00 -6.76
N GLY A 202 12.19 -6.06 -7.03
CA GLY A 202 12.29 -7.32 -6.28
C GLY A 202 11.87 -7.20 -4.82
N ARG A 203 10.83 -6.40 -4.54
CA ARG A 203 10.46 -5.96 -3.18
C ARG A 203 9.21 -6.61 -2.61
N TYR A 204 8.63 -7.62 -3.28
CA TYR A 204 7.37 -8.22 -2.82
C TYR A 204 7.45 -8.84 -1.42
N ASP A 205 8.58 -9.43 -1.02
CA ASP A 205 8.76 -9.96 0.34
C ASP A 205 8.64 -8.85 1.40
N GLN A 206 9.12 -7.65 1.08
CA GLN A 206 9.08 -6.49 1.96
C GLN A 206 7.71 -5.81 1.96
N LEU A 207 7.01 -5.82 0.82
CA LEU A 207 5.62 -5.34 0.73
C LEU A 207 4.65 -6.25 1.48
N ALA A 208 4.88 -7.57 1.42
CA ALA A 208 4.07 -8.57 2.13
C ALA A 208 4.27 -8.51 3.65
N SER A 209 5.51 -8.28 4.11
CA SER A 209 5.80 -8.08 5.53
C SER A 209 5.39 -6.72 6.08
N GLY A 210 4.99 -5.78 5.21
CA GLY A 210 4.60 -4.42 5.57
C GLY A 210 5.76 -3.46 5.85
N ALA A 211 7.00 -3.88 5.55
CA ALA A 211 8.22 -3.10 5.79
C ALA A 211 8.42 -1.92 4.81
N LEU A 212 7.73 -1.95 3.66
CA LEU A 212 7.75 -0.88 2.66
C LEU A 212 6.37 -0.28 2.51
N THR A 213 6.09 0.77 3.27
CA THR A 213 5.07 1.74 2.88
C THR A 213 5.66 3.11 3.13
N GLU A 214 6.54 3.54 2.21
CA GLU A 214 7.06 4.91 2.22
C GLU A 214 5.91 5.89 1.91
N GLY A 215 5.33 6.42 2.98
CA GLY A 215 4.23 7.39 2.89
C GLY A 215 3.31 7.39 4.09
N VAL A 216 3.33 6.30 4.84
CA VAL A 216 2.79 6.26 6.17
C VAL A 216 3.98 6.42 7.11
N LYS A 217 4.17 7.61 7.71
CA LYS A 217 5.28 7.82 8.66
C LYS A 217 5.05 6.91 9.87
N ALA A 218 5.64 5.72 9.86
CA ALA A 218 5.62 4.83 11.01
C ALA A 218 6.31 5.56 12.17
N GLN A 219 5.59 5.81 13.27
CA GLN A 219 6.15 6.48 14.44
C GLN A 219 6.32 5.49 15.59
N ALA A 220 7.54 5.36 16.08
CA ALA A 220 7.83 4.62 17.30
C ALA A 220 7.76 5.54 18.53
N PHE A 221 7.00 5.12 19.54
CA PHE A 221 7.02 5.69 20.88
C PHE A 221 7.82 4.74 21.77
N LEU A 222 9.01 5.14 22.18
CA LEU A 222 9.89 4.35 23.03
C LEU A 222 9.58 4.64 24.49
N TYR A 223 9.37 3.62 25.30
CA TYR A 223 9.20 3.75 26.74
C TYR A 223 9.96 2.65 27.45
N GLU A 224 10.70 3.00 28.51
CA GLU A 224 11.41 2.06 29.37
C GLU A 224 10.58 1.88 30.65
N PRO A 225 9.83 0.77 30.79
CA PRO A 225 8.93 0.59 31.92
C PRO A 225 9.69 0.33 33.21
N ARG A 226 9.25 0.99 34.29
CA ARG A 226 9.52 0.53 35.64
C ARG A 226 8.39 -0.38 36.06
N TRP A 227 8.57 -1.68 35.96
CA TRP A 227 7.48 -2.66 36.12
C TRP A 227 6.83 -2.67 37.51
N GLU A 228 7.57 -2.25 38.53
CA GLU A 228 7.06 -2.06 39.90
C GLU A 228 6.23 -0.78 40.07
N ASP A 229 6.32 0.17 39.14
CA ASP A 229 5.60 1.45 39.14
C ASP A 229 4.38 1.36 38.21
N PRO A 230 3.15 1.70 38.66
CA PRO A 230 1.97 1.67 37.79
C PRO A 230 2.03 2.65 36.61
N GLU A 231 3.02 3.53 36.50
CA GLU A 231 3.15 4.50 35.40
C GLU A 231 3.10 3.85 34.00
N TRP A 232 3.69 2.67 33.81
CA TRP A 232 3.69 1.99 32.50
C TRP A 232 2.28 1.59 32.05
N VAL A 233 1.37 1.34 33.01
CA VAL A 233 -0.05 1.05 32.76
C VAL A 233 -0.72 2.30 32.20
N GLU A 234 -0.43 3.48 32.75
CA GLU A 234 -0.97 4.75 32.26
C GLU A 234 -0.45 5.08 30.85
N VAL A 235 0.82 4.80 30.56
CA VAL A 235 1.41 4.96 29.23
C VAL A 235 0.72 4.06 28.21
N LEU A 236 0.56 2.77 28.53
CA LEU A 236 -0.08 1.80 27.64
C LEU A 236 -1.56 2.15 27.40
N LEU A 237 -2.33 2.45 28.46
CA LEU A 237 -3.73 2.84 28.30
C LEU A 237 -3.88 4.16 27.54
N GLY A 238 -3.01 5.15 27.81
CA GLY A 238 -3.01 6.42 27.09
C GLY A 238 -2.67 6.26 25.61
N TYR A 239 -1.74 5.38 25.27
CA TYR A 239 -1.42 5.01 23.89
C TYR A 239 -2.61 4.35 23.19
N LEU A 240 -3.22 3.35 23.83
CA LEU A 240 -4.40 2.65 23.30
C LEU A 240 -5.60 3.59 23.14
N GLU A 241 -5.76 4.58 24.02
CA GLU A 241 -6.81 5.59 23.89
C GLU A 241 -6.54 6.57 22.74
N ALA A 242 -5.28 6.94 22.52
CA ALA A 242 -4.89 7.97 21.56
C ALA A 242 -4.92 7.50 20.10
N PHE A 243 -4.66 6.21 19.85
CA PHE A 243 -4.46 5.67 18.50
C PHE A 243 -5.41 4.51 18.16
N ALA A 244 -5.83 4.48 16.89
CA ALA A 244 -6.62 3.43 16.29
C ALA A 244 -5.73 2.28 15.78
N PRO A 245 -6.26 1.05 15.61
CA PRO A 245 -5.50 -0.09 15.08
C PRO A 245 -4.86 0.16 13.70
N GLU A 246 -5.41 1.09 12.93
CA GLU A 246 -4.95 1.45 11.60
C GLU A 246 -3.91 2.58 11.62
N ASP A 247 -3.71 3.24 12.77
CA ASP A 247 -2.70 4.28 12.90
C ASP A 247 -1.30 3.65 12.82
N PRO A 248 -0.37 4.26 12.06
CA PRO A 248 0.97 3.71 11.83
C PRO A 248 1.91 4.05 12.97
N VAL A 249 1.54 3.63 14.16
CA VAL A 249 2.28 3.90 15.37
C VAL A 249 2.62 2.59 16.05
N THR A 250 3.74 2.56 16.73
CA THR A 250 4.12 1.44 17.57
C THR A 250 4.60 1.96 18.90
N LEU A 251 3.98 1.51 19.99
CA LEU A 251 4.54 1.67 21.32
C LEU A 251 5.57 0.55 21.53
N VAL A 252 6.81 0.92 21.78
CA VAL A 252 7.91 -0.01 22.03
C VAL A 252 8.27 0.07 23.51
N LEU A 253 7.98 -1.00 24.24
CA LEU A 253 8.40 -1.18 25.62
C LEU A 253 9.81 -1.77 25.61
N VAL A 254 10.80 -0.94 25.92
CA VAL A 254 12.21 -1.36 25.95
C VAL A 254 12.50 -1.96 27.32
N LEU A 255 12.86 -3.24 27.34
CA LEU A 255 13.31 -3.91 28.54
C LEU A 255 14.82 -3.73 28.68
N ASP A 256 15.27 -3.01 29.70
CA ASP A 256 16.68 -2.97 30.07
C ASP A 256 16.96 -4.10 31.09
N PRO A 257 17.67 -5.18 30.72
CA PRO A 257 17.99 -6.27 31.65
C PRO A 257 18.92 -5.84 32.79
N ALA A 258 19.57 -4.67 32.68
CA ALA A 258 20.38 -4.09 33.75
C ALA A 258 19.58 -3.19 34.71
N ALA A 259 18.31 -2.87 34.40
CA ALA A 259 17.49 -1.99 35.22
C ALA A 259 17.00 -2.70 36.51
N PRO A 260 16.98 -2.01 37.67
CA PRO A 260 16.39 -2.54 38.89
C PRO A 260 14.86 -2.73 38.75
N GLY A 261 14.33 -3.86 39.24
CA GLY A 261 12.89 -4.15 39.20
C GLY A 261 12.39 -4.64 37.84
N GLN A 262 13.31 -5.09 36.97
CA GLN A 262 12.98 -5.61 35.66
C GLN A 262 12.32 -7.00 35.70
N VAL A 263 11.40 -7.24 34.77
CA VAL A 263 10.71 -8.52 34.60
C VAL A 263 11.22 -9.27 33.37
N SER A 264 10.94 -10.57 33.30
CA SER A 264 11.23 -11.36 32.09
C SER A 264 10.35 -10.93 30.92
N LEU A 265 10.79 -11.20 29.68
CA LEU A 265 9.96 -10.96 28.49
C LEU A 265 8.57 -11.62 28.61
N ALA A 266 8.52 -12.88 29.09
CA ALA A 266 7.27 -13.61 29.27
C ALA A 266 6.33 -12.94 30.29
N ASP A 267 6.88 -12.39 31.37
CA ASP A 267 6.09 -11.67 32.38
C ASP A 267 5.60 -10.32 31.84
N ALA A 268 6.43 -9.60 31.09
CA ALA A 268 6.06 -8.36 30.41
C ALA A 268 4.93 -8.60 29.38
N GLU A 269 5.05 -9.64 28.55
CA GLU A 269 4.02 -10.04 27.59
C GLU A 269 2.71 -10.38 28.29
N ALA A 270 2.76 -11.19 29.35
CA ALA A 270 1.59 -11.56 30.13
C ALA A 270 0.89 -10.33 30.74
N ALA A 271 1.66 -9.39 31.28
CA ALA A 271 1.14 -8.15 31.87
C ALA A 271 0.48 -7.24 30.82
N VAL A 272 1.10 -7.09 29.65
CA VAL A 272 0.54 -6.31 28.53
C VAL A 272 -0.75 -6.97 28.02
N LEU A 273 -0.74 -8.28 27.80
CA LEU A 273 -1.91 -9.02 27.31
C LEU A 273 -3.09 -8.98 28.29
N ASP A 274 -2.85 -9.12 29.59
CA ASP A 274 -3.89 -8.97 30.61
C ASP A 274 -4.49 -7.57 30.58
N LEU A 275 -3.66 -6.53 30.51
CA LEU A 275 -4.16 -5.15 30.46
C LEU A 275 -4.96 -4.87 29.19
N VAL A 276 -4.45 -5.29 28.04
CA VAL A 276 -5.15 -5.16 26.75
C VAL A 276 -6.46 -5.94 26.78
N GLY A 277 -6.49 -7.15 27.33
CA GLY A 277 -7.68 -7.97 27.48
C GLY A 277 -8.78 -7.31 28.32
N ARG A 278 -8.40 -6.55 29.35
CA ARG A 278 -9.33 -5.78 30.18
C ARG A 278 -9.98 -4.60 29.46
N THR A 279 -9.41 -4.14 28.33
CA THR A 279 -10.02 -3.05 27.54
C THR A 279 -11.25 -3.50 26.73
N GLY A 280 -11.46 -4.81 26.56
CA GLY A 280 -12.56 -5.36 25.76
C GLY A 280 -12.44 -5.11 24.25
N ARG A 281 -11.31 -4.56 23.78
CA ARG A 281 -11.04 -4.31 22.36
C ARG A 281 -10.59 -5.60 21.66
N THR A 282 -11.06 -5.81 20.44
CA THR A 282 -10.66 -6.94 19.58
C THR A 282 -9.48 -6.62 18.67
N ARG A 283 -9.16 -5.32 18.51
CA ARG A 283 -8.04 -4.78 17.75
C ARG A 283 -7.45 -3.57 18.48
N PHE A 284 -6.15 -3.38 18.37
CA PHE A 284 -5.40 -2.30 19.00
C PHE A 284 -4.21 -1.90 18.11
N PRO A 285 -3.72 -0.65 18.22
CA PRO A 285 -2.48 -0.22 17.56
C PRO A 285 -1.29 -1.06 18.05
N ASP A 286 -0.24 -1.15 17.23
CA ASP A 286 0.88 -2.06 17.48
C ASP A 286 1.58 -1.75 18.82
N VAL A 287 1.86 -2.80 19.59
CA VAL A 287 2.68 -2.74 20.81
C VAL A 287 3.77 -3.79 20.68
N ALA A 288 5.02 -3.36 20.80
CA ALA A 288 6.19 -4.22 20.77
C ALA A 288 6.91 -4.19 22.13
N ILE A 289 7.52 -5.31 22.49
CA ILE A 289 8.43 -5.41 23.64
C ILE A 289 9.80 -5.78 23.08
N LEU A 290 10.83 -5.01 23.43
CA LEU A 290 12.20 -5.24 22.99
C LEU A 290 13.05 -5.63 24.21
N ASP A 291 13.52 -6.88 24.26
CA ASP A 291 14.34 -7.43 25.35
C ASP A 291 15.86 -7.40 25.10
N HIS A 292 16.24 -6.96 23.91
CA HIS A 292 17.61 -6.74 23.46
C HIS A 292 17.81 -5.25 23.11
N PRO A 293 18.05 -4.35 24.10
CA PRO A 293 18.17 -2.92 23.86
C PRO A 293 19.32 -2.55 22.92
N GLU A 294 20.33 -3.41 22.79
CA GLU A 294 21.40 -3.31 21.79
C GLU A 294 20.90 -3.38 20.34
N GLU A 295 19.77 -4.04 20.09
CA GLU A 295 19.14 -4.16 18.77
C GLU A 295 18.20 -2.99 18.44
N LEU A 296 18.03 -2.03 19.36
CA LEU A 296 17.11 -0.90 19.20
C LEU A 296 17.38 -0.11 17.90
N GLY A 297 18.64 0.06 17.53
CA GLY A 297 18.99 0.76 16.29
C GLY A 297 18.50 0.04 15.03
N ASP A 298 18.55 -1.30 15.02
CA ASP A 298 18.10 -2.12 13.90
C ASP A 298 16.57 -2.26 13.88
N PHE A 299 15.97 -2.40 15.06
CA PHE A 299 14.52 -2.36 15.26
C PHE A 299 13.91 -1.05 14.74
N LEU A 300 14.59 0.07 14.95
CA LEU A 300 14.09 1.40 14.56
C LEU A 300 14.27 1.75 13.08
N ARG A 301 15.00 0.95 12.29
CA ARG A 301 15.21 1.23 10.86
C ARG A 301 13.92 1.47 10.05
N PRO A 302 12.78 0.79 10.33
CA PRO A 302 11.52 1.04 9.63
C PRO A 302 10.77 2.30 10.09
N PHE A 303 11.19 2.94 11.19
CA PHE A 303 10.49 4.07 11.81
C PHE A 303 11.20 5.40 11.49
N PRO A 304 10.73 6.21 10.53
CA PRO A 304 11.32 7.51 10.22
C PRO A 304 11.24 8.52 11.37
N LEU A 305 10.35 8.28 12.34
CA LEU A 305 10.21 9.09 13.56
C LEU A 305 10.18 8.15 14.76
N ALA A 306 11.14 8.33 15.68
CA ALA A 306 11.16 7.64 16.97
C ALA A 306 11.31 8.68 18.08
N CYS A 307 10.50 8.58 19.13
CA CYS A 307 10.57 9.50 20.27
C CYS A 307 10.42 8.75 21.59
N TRP A 308 11.22 9.14 22.59
CA TRP A 308 11.09 8.65 23.95
C TRP A 308 9.91 9.31 24.64
N VAL A 309 9.06 8.50 25.27
CA VAL A 309 7.99 8.95 26.16
C VAL A 309 8.63 9.27 27.52
N PRO A 310 8.66 10.54 27.94
CA PRO A 310 9.35 10.91 29.18
C PRO A 310 8.56 10.45 30.41
N PRO A 311 9.24 9.95 31.46
CA PRO A 311 8.58 9.49 32.66
C PRO A 311 7.80 10.60 33.39
N GLY A 312 6.74 10.20 34.09
CA GLY A 312 5.66 11.03 34.62
C GLY A 312 6.02 11.94 35.79
N ARG A 313 7.23 11.89 36.34
CA ARG A 313 7.67 12.79 37.42
C ARG A 313 9.10 13.27 37.23
N GLY A 314 9.25 14.54 36.81
CA GLY A 314 10.49 15.30 37.01
C GLY A 314 11.26 15.80 35.78
N ALA A 315 10.69 15.84 34.57
CA ALA A 315 11.40 16.40 33.42
C ALA A 315 11.05 17.89 33.18
N THR A 316 12.01 18.76 33.49
CA THR A 316 12.04 20.17 33.05
C THR A 316 12.41 20.26 31.57
N SER A 317 11.45 20.06 30.66
CA SER A 317 11.45 20.68 29.32
C SER A 317 10.13 20.44 28.58
N GLY A 318 9.45 21.53 28.21
CA GLY A 318 8.52 21.58 27.07
C GLY A 318 7.06 21.13 27.26
N PHE A 319 6.77 20.01 27.93
CA PHE A 319 5.42 19.41 27.88
C PHE A 319 4.73 19.37 29.26
N ARG A 320 3.63 20.12 29.43
CA ARG A 320 2.78 20.12 30.66
C ARG A 320 1.36 19.64 30.32
N GLY A 321 0.97 18.47 30.84
CA GLY A 321 -0.39 17.93 30.78
C GLY A 321 -0.48 16.43 31.10
N PRO A 322 -1.67 15.88 31.40
CA PRO A 322 -1.91 14.43 31.54
C PRO A 322 -1.38 13.64 30.34
N LEU A 323 -0.94 12.38 30.53
CA LEU A 323 -0.34 11.54 29.47
C LEU A 323 -1.17 11.47 28.18
N GLY A 324 -2.51 11.46 28.27
CA GLY A 324 -3.41 11.53 27.11
C GLY A 324 -3.29 12.83 26.28
N VAL A 325 -2.91 13.95 26.89
CA VAL A 325 -2.64 15.22 26.18
C VAL A 325 -1.32 15.14 25.40
N ARG A 326 -0.32 14.38 25.89
CA ARG A 326 0.98 14.21 25.23
C ARG A 326 0.87 13.39 23.94
N PHE A 327 0.05 12.33 23.94
CA PHE A 327 -0.25 11.57 22.73
C PHE A 327 -1.22 12.32 21.80
N ALA A 328 -2.14 13.13 22.33
CA ALA A 328 -3.01 13.99 21.52
C ALA A 328 -2.25 15.13 20.79
N GLU A 329 -1.20 15.69 21.39
CA GLU A 329 -0.29 16.65 20.74
C GLU A 329 0.58 15.99 19.66
N ALA A 330 0.97 14.72 19.82
CA ALA A 330 1.60 13.93 18.76
C ALA A 330 0.60 13.64 17.61
N ARG A 331 -0.66 13.34 17.95
CA ARG A 331 -1.75 13.15 16.98
C ARG A 331 -2.04 14.41 16.15
N THR A 332 -1.92 15.61 16.72
CA THR A 332 -2.10 16.86 15.94
C THR A 332 -1.01 17.07 14.89
N ARG A 333 0.21 16.54 15.11
CA ARG A 333 1.30 16.53 14.11
C ARG A 333 1.16 15.44 13.05
N LEU A 334 0.36 14.40 13.30
CA LEU A 334 0.02 13.37 12.32
C LEU A 334 -1.13 13.80 11.40
N VAL A 335 -2.00 14.70 11.85
CA VAL A 335 -3.23 15.13 11.13
C VAL A 335 -3.16 16.56 10.56
N SER A 336 -2.20 17.40 10.99
CA SER A 336 -2.00 18.76 10.45
C SER A 336 -0.66 18.86 9.69
N PRO A 337 -0.65 19.16 8.38
CA PRO A 337 0.57 19.23 7.59
C PRO A 337 1.46 20.48 7.81
N ASP A 338 1.07 21.44 8.66
CA ASP A 338 1.71 22.76 8.62
C ASP A 338 2.61 23.02 9.83
N VAL A 339 3.92 22.75 9.67
CA VAL A 339 5.04 23.74 9.66
C VAL A 339 6.26 23.11 8.98
#